data_AF-A0A916WN18-F1
#
_entry.id   AF-A0A916WN18-F1
#
_cell.length_a   1.000
_cell.length_b   1.000
_cell.length_c   1.000
_cell.angle_alpha   90.00
_cell.angle_beta   90.00
_cell.angle_gamma   90.00
#
_symmetry.space_group_name_H-M   'P 1'
#
loop_
_entity.id
_entity.type
_entity.pdbx_description
1 polymer ?
#
loop_
_entity_poly.entity_id
_entity_poly.type
_entity_poly.pdbx_seq_one_letter_code
_entity_poly.pdbx_strand_id
1 'polypeptide(L)'
;MGGTSSVQTLLGGLGNVDDNVIDLPGAPYRAVTLRFCNAATQQWTIWWLYGQMPGRLDAPMIGAFKDGVGTFYGDDTLEGQAIKLRVLWAMAAPDVPRWEQAFSSDDGATCETNWVMTFTRAS
;
A
#
# COMPACT_ATOMS: atom_id res chain seq x y z
N MET A 1 11.07 4.70 13.30
CA MET A 1 11.72 4.77 11.98
C MET A 1 11.01 5.84 11.18
N GLY A 2 11.75 6.60 10.37
CA GLY A 2 11.23 7.70 9.57
C GLY A 2 11.14 7.32 8.10
N GLY A 3 10.92 8.33 7.26
CA GLY A 3 10.93 8.17 5.83
C GLY A 3 10.30 9.37 5.16
N THR A 4 10.32 9.37 3.83
CA THR A 4 9.64 10.35 3.00
C THR A 4 8.80 9.63 1.95
N SER A 5 7.69 10.27 1.57
CA SER A 5 6.83 9.81 0.49
C SER A 5 6.51 11.00 -0.40
N SER A 6 6.74 10.83 -1.70
CA SER A 6 6.39 11.83 -2.72
C SER A 6 5.27 11.27 -3.58
N VAL A 7 4.15 11.99 -3.63
CA VAL A 7 2.95 11.54 -4.34
C VAL A 7 2.70 12.40 -5.56
N GLN A 8 2.54 11.76 -6.72
CA GLN A 8 2.12 12.42 -7.95
C GLN A 8 0.76 11.89 -8.40
N THR A 9 -0.17 12.81 -8.68
CA THR A 9 -1.45 12.46 -9.32
C THR A 9 -1.23 12.15 -10.80
N LEU A 10 -1.88 11.09 -11.29
CA LEU A 10 -1.76 10.60 -12.66
C LEU A 10 -3.14 10.58 -13.34
N LEU A 11 -3.14 10.40 -14.67
CA LEU A 11 -4.33 10.09 -15.47
C LEU A 11 -5.49 11.07 -15.25
N GLY A 12 -5.20 12.37 -15.07
CA GLY A 12 -6.23 13.38 -14.83
C GLY A 12 -7.00 13.21 -13.52
N GLY A 13 -6.41 12.57 -12.51
CA GLY A 13 -7.04 12.35 -11.20
C GLY A 13 -7.55 10.92 -10.99
N LEU A 14 -7.47 10.06 -11.99
CA LEU A 14 -7.90 8.66 -11.90
C LEU A 14 -6.87 7.74 -11.23
N GLY A 15 -5.68 8.24 -10.89
CA GLY A 15 -4.65 7.44 -10.26
C GLY A 15 -3.57 8.29 -9.58
N ASN A 16 -2.64 7.61 -8.94
CA ASN A 16 -1.45 8.23 -8.36
C ASN A 16 -0.27 7.26 -8.37
N VAL A 17 0.92 7.81 -8.16
CA VAL A 17 2.12 7.06 -7.82
C VAL A 17 2.74 7.67 -6.56
N ASP A 18 3.13 6.82 -5.60
CA ASP A 18 3.93 7.24 -4.44
C ASP A 18 5.33 6.65 -4.59
N ASP A 19 6.36 7.50 -4.49
CA ASP A 19 7.76 7.09 -4.30
C ASP A 19 8.12 7.19 -2.81
N ASN A 20 8.39 6.05 -2.18
CA ASN A 20 8.63 5.95 -0.74
C ASN A 20 10.09 5.59 -0.46
N VAL A 21 10.70 6.35 0.45
CA VAL A 21 11.97 6.02 1.10
C VAL A 21 11.67 5.78 2.58
N ILE A 22 11.91 4.56 3.05
CA ILE A 22 11.67 4.15 4.44
C ILE A 22 13.02 3.92 5.11
N ASP A 23 13.24 4.59 6.24
CA ASP A 23 14.50 4.51 6.98
C ASP A 23 14.53 3.24 7.84
N LEU A 24 15.07 2.15 7.29
CA LEU A 24 15.36 0.92 8.02
C LEU A 24 16.82 0.88 8.53
N PRO A 25 17.13 0.09 9.58
CA PRO A 25 18.50 -0.13 10.01
C PRO A 25 19.33 -0.76 8.89
N GLY A 26 20.52 -0.22 8.65
CA GLY A 26 21.45 -0.70 7.62
C GLY A 26 21.32 0.04 6.29
N ALA A 27 20.18 -0.08 5.60
CA ALA A 27 19.94 0.60 4.34
C ALA A 27 18.46 1.01 4.19
N PRO A 28 18.17 2.15 3.54
CA PRO A 28 16.80 2.57 3.29
C PRO A 28 16.07 1.57 2.38
N TYR A 29 14.80 1.33 2.69
CA TYR A 29 13.92 0.54 1.84
C TYR A 29 13.19 1.46 0.86
N ARG A 30 13.21 1.12 -0.43
CA ARG A 30 12.57 1.91 -1.48
C ARG A 30 11.41 1.16 -2.08
N ALA A 31 10.24 1.79 -2.08
CA ALA A 31 9.01 1.19 -2.60
C ALA A 31 8.21 2.21 -3.39
N VAL A 32 7.73 1.80 -4.55
CA VAL A 32 6.78 2.56 -5.35
C VAL A 32 5.43 1.88 -5.28
N THR A 33 4.38 2.67 -5.16
CA THR A 33 3.00 2.20 -5.37
C THR A 33 2.40 2.91 -6.56
N LEU A 34 1.83 2.15 -7.48
CA LEU A 34 1.00 2.68 -8.56
C LEU A 34 -0.45 2.38 -8.24
N ARG A 35 -1.33 3.38 -8.32
CA ARG A 35 -2.76 3.21 -8.05
C ARG A 35 -3.60 3.73 -9.19
N PHE A 36 -4.68 3.00 -9.46
CA PHE A 36 -5.71 3.39 -10.41
C PHE A 36 -7.09 3.18 -9.80
N CYS A 37 -8.00 4.12 -10.02
CA CYS A 37 -9.40 4.04 -9.65
C CYS A 37 -10.26 3.94 -10.91
N ASN A 38 -11.01 2.84 -11.03
CA ASN A 38 -12.07 2.73 -12.01
C ASN A 38 -13.29 3.51 -11.49
N ALA A 39 -13.52 4.71 -12.04
CA ALA A 39 -14.62 5.58 -11.61
C ALA A 39 -16.01 4.94 -11.77
N ALA A 40 -16.20 4.00 -12.71
CA ALA A 40 -17.49 3.35 -12.93
C ALA A 40 -17.84 2.32 -11.85
N THR A 41 -16.83 1.60 -11.34
CA THR A 41 -17.02 0.57 -10.30
C THR A 41 -16.60 1.02 -8.91
N GLN A 42 -15.95 2.19 -8.82
CA GLN A 42 -15.27 2.70 -7.62
C GLN A 42 -14.21 1.75 -7.04
N GLN A 43 -13.79 0.75 -7.82
CA GLN A 43 -12.71 -0.14 -7.43
C GLN A 43 -11.37 0.50 -7.72
N TRP A 44 -10.48 0.26 -6.80
CA TRP A 44 -9.10 0.67 -6.86
C TRP A 44 -8.21 -0.54 -7.04
N THR A 45 -7.20 -0.36 -7.87
CA THR A 45 -6.11 -1.31 -8.04
C THR A 45 -4.81 -0.69 -7.57
N ILE A 46 -4.02 -1.41 -6.78
CA ILE A 46 -2.72 -1.01 -6.28
C ILE A 46 -1.68 -2.03 -6.74
N TRP A 47 -0.60 -1.56 -7.35
CA TRP A 47 0.58 -2.38 -7.63
C TRP A 47 1.78 -1.87 -6.85
N TRP A 48 2.63 -2.79 -6.42
CA TRP A 48 3.87 -2.49 -5.70
C TRP A 48 5.09 -2.80 -6.56
N LEU A 49 6.11 -1.94 -6.43
CA LEU A 49 7.44 -2.12 -6.97
C LEU A 49 8.45 -1.90 -5.85
N TYR A 50 9.43 -2.78 -5.70
CA TYR A 50 10.47 -2.64 -4.69
C TYR A 50 11.83 -2.44 -5.33
N GLY A 51 12.62 -1.50 -4.81
CA GLY A 51 13.95 -1.19 -5.34
C GLY A 51 14.93 -2.37 -5.27
N GLN A 52 14.71 -3.30 -4.34
CA GLN A 52 15.52 -4.50 -4.14
C GLN A 52 15.11 -5.67 -5.05
N MET A 53 14.00 -5.55 -5.80
CA MET A 53 13.48 -6.59 -6.68
C MET A 53 13.29 -6.03 -8.11
N PRO A 54 14.39 -5.75 -8.83
CA PRO A 54 14.31 -5.16 -10.17
C PRO A 54 13.55 -6.06 -11.14
N GLY A 55 12.70 -5.45 -11.97
CA GLY A 55 11.90 -6.15 -12.97
C GLY A 55 10.64 -6.85 -12.43
N ARG A 56 10.35 -6.74 -11.12
CA ARG A 56 9.15 -7.29 -10.50
C ARG A 56 8.14 -6.18 -10.19
N LEU A 57 6.96 -6.30 -10.80
CA LEU A 57 5.73 -5.63 -10.38
C LEU A 57 4.85 -6.69 -9.73
N ASP A 58 4.46 -6.47 -8.47
CA ASP A 58 3.65 -7.45 -7.76
C ASP A 58 2.25 -7.61 -8.36
N ALA A 59 1.62 -8.74 -8.01
CA ALA A 59 0.21 -8.94 -8.29
C ALA A 59 -0.62 -7.77 -7.72
N PRO A 60 -1.67 -7.34 -8.43
CA PRO A 60 -2.47 -6.21 -7.97
C PRO A 60 -3.19 -6.53 -6.67
N MET A 61 -3.25 -5.55 -5.78
CA MET A 61 -4.26 -5.52 -4.72
C MET A 61 -5.51 -4.80 -5.23
N ILE A 62 -6.68 -5.38 -4.99
CA ILE A 62 -7.98 -4.82 -5.40
C ILE A 62 -8.78 -4.46 -4.16
N GLY A 63 -9.44 -3.30 -4.20
CA GLY A 63 -10.18 -2.80 -3.07
C GLY A 63 -11.07 -1.61 -3.39
N ALA A 64 -11.67 -1.05 -2.36
CA ALA A 64 -12.46 0.17 -2.45
C ALA A 64 -12.41 0.94 -1.13
N PHE A 65 -12.75 2.23 -1.21
CA PHE A 65 -13.02 3.03 -0.02
C PHE A 65 -14.49 2.87 0.38
N LYS A 66 -14.71 2.61 1.67
CA LYS A 66 -16.03 2.60 2.29
C LYS A 66 -15.94 3.29 3.65
N ASP A 67 -16.84 4.23 3.91
CA ASP A 67 -16.92 4.98 5.17
C ASP A 67 -15.58 5.60 5.60
N GLY A 68 -14.82 6.12 4.62
CA GLY A 68 -13.51 6.75 4.85
C GLY A 68 -12.33 5.77 4.99
N VAL A 69 -12.57 4.46 4.91
CA VAL A 69 -11.54 3.43 5.01
C VAL A 69 -11.39 2.70 3.66
N GLY A 70 -10.20 2.81 3.07
CA GLY A 70 -9.78 2.01 1.94
C GLY A 70 -9.37 0.63 2.41
N THR A 71 -10.01 -0.43 1.92
CA THR A 71 -9.62 -1.82 2.22
C THR A 71 -9.31 -2.54 0.91
N PHE A 72 -8.12 -3.13 0.85
CA PHE A 72 -7.58 -3.75 -0.36
C PHE A 72 -7.01 -5.12 -0.03
N TYR A 73 -7.22 -6.08 -0.93
CA TYR A 73 -6.73 -7.44 -0.78
C TYR A 73 -5.91 -7.86 -2.00
N GLY A 74 -4.86 -8.63 -1.77
CA GLY A 74 -4.02 -9.20 -2.82
C GLY A 74 -3.43 -10.54 -2.39
N ASP A 75 -2.91 -11.26 -3.37
CA ASP A 75 -2.19 -12.51 -3.17
C ASP A 75 -0.68 -12.25 -3.19
N ASP A 76 0.08 -12.97 -2.36
CA ASP A 76 1.54 -12.97 -2.42
C ASP A 76 2.10 -14.30 -1.89
N THR A 77 3.43 -14.42 -1.91
CA THR A 77 4.17 -15.55 -1.39
C THR A 77 5.20 -15.06 -0.39
N LEU A 78 5.11 -15.55 0.85
CA LEU A 78 6.09 -15.30 1.90
C LEU A 78 6.86 -16.60 2.16
N GLU A 79 8.18 -16.57 1.96
CA GLU A 79 9.06 -17.73 2.19
C GLU A 79 8.62 -19.01 1.43
N GLY A 80 8.00 -18.84 0.26
CA GLY A 80 7.48 -19.94 -0.56
C GLY A 80 6.05 -20.39 -0.22
N GLN A 81 5.45 -19.85 0.85
CA GLN A 81 4.07 -20.12 1.25
C GLN A 81 3.13 -19.06 0.69
N ALA A 82 2.01 -19.49 0.10
CA ALA A 82 0.96 -18.57 -0.34
C ALA A 82 0.32 -17.87 0.87
N ILE A 83 0.16 -16.55 0.79
CA ILE A 83 -0.48 -15.72 1.81
C ILE A 83 -1.47 -14.75 1.16
N LYS A 84 -2.42 -14.26 1.95
CA LYS A 84 -3.23 -13.09 1.60
C LYS A 84 -2.64 -11.84 2.23
N LEU A 85 -2.56 -10.77 1.46
CA LEU A 85 -2.31 -9.43 1.98
C LEU A 85 -3.61 -8.68 2.14
N ARG A 86 -3.67 -7.87 3.20
CA ARG A 86 -4.65 -6.81 3.36
C ARG A 86 -3.93 -5.50 3.58
N VAL A 87 -4.32 -4.48 2.83
CA VAL A 87 -3.92 -3.10 3.06
C VAL A 87 -5.12 -2.29 3.51
N LEU A 88 -4.91 -1.46 4.53
CA LEU A 88 -5.84 -0.42 4.95
C LEU A 88 -5.27 0.96 4.70
N TRP A 89 -6.12 1.88 4.24
CA TRP A 89 -5.88 3.32 4.23
C TRP A 89 -7.00 4.01 5.00
N ALA A 90 -6.65 4.84 5.99
CA ALA A 90 -7.61 5.64 6.75
C ALA A 90 -6.97 6.95 7.22
N MET A 91 -7.78 7.90 7.69
CA MET A 91 -7.28 9.07 8.42
C MET A 91 -7.21 8.74 9.91
N ALA A 92 -6.02 8.79 10.50
CA ALA A 92 -5.84 8.61 11.95
C ALA A 92 -6.21 9.88 12.75
N ALA A 93 -6.04 11.05 12.11
CA ALA A 93 -6.45 12.37 12.57
C ALA A 93 -6.59 13.31 11.34
N PRO A 94 -7.12 14.54 11.47
CA PRO A 94 -7.15 15.49 10.37
C PRO A 94 -5.75 15.68 9.75
N ASP A 95 -5.63 15.52 8.43
CA ASP A 95 -4.37 15.60 7.67
C ASP A 95 -3.27 14.59 8.08
N VAL A 96 -3.63 13.54 8.82
CA VAL A 96 -2.73 12.45 9.24
C VAL A 96 -3.24 11.13 8.66
N PRO A 97 -2.92 10.83 7.38
CA PRO A 97 -3.28 9.55 6.81
C PRO A 97 -2.42 8.44 7.41
N ARG A 98 -3.01 7.26 7.50
CA ARG A 98 -2.42 6.05 8.05
C ARG A 98 -2.65 4.90 7.09
N TRP A 99 -1.57 4.17 6.85
CA TRP A 99 -1.52 2.97 6.05
C TRP A 99 -1.15 1.80 6.93
N GLU A 100 -1.84 0.67 6.76
CA GLU A 100 -1.53 -0.57 7.47
C GLU A 100 -1.49 -1.73 6.50
N GLN A 101 -0.55 -2.65 6.70
CA GLN A 101 -0.49 -3.92 6.03
C GLN A 101 -0.62 -5.05 7.04
N ALA A 102 -1.36 -6.07 6.64
CA ALA A 102 -1.49 -7.32 7.36
C ALA A 102 -1.31 -8.51 6.43
N PHE A 103 -0.74 -9.59 6.98
CA PHE A 103 -0.68 -10.89 6.32
C PHE A 103 -1.70 -11.84 6.93
N SER A 104 -2.15 -12.78 6.12
CA SER A 104 -2.97 -13.90 6.53
C SER A 104 -2.43 -15.18 5.90
N SER A 105 -2.26 -16.19 6.74
CA SER A 105 -1.87 -17.56 6.35
C SER A 105 -3.07 -18.50 6.22
N ASP A 106 -4.29 -18.02 6.45
CA ASP A 106 -5.54 -18.79 6.50
C ASP A 106 -6.61 -18.22 5.56
N ASP A 107 -6.18 -17.84 4.36
CA ASP A 107 -7.05 -17.34 3.26
C ASP A 107 -7.87 -16.11 3.64
N GLY A 108 -7.33 -15.25 4.50
CA GLY A 108 -7.95 -14.00 4.93
C GLY A 108 -8.86 -14.13 6.16
N ALA A 109 -9.00 -15.32 6.75
CA ALA A 109 -9.86 -15.53 7.91
C ALA A 109 -9.33 -14.78 9.15
N THR A 110 -8.01 -14.76 9.35
CA THR A 110 -7.32 -13.94 10.34
C THR A 110 -6.20 -13.16 9.69
N CYS A 111 -6.02 -11.91 10.08
CA CYS A 111 -4.99 -11.02 9.53
C CYS A 111 -4.17 -10.43 10.67
N GLU A 112 -2.85 -10.61 10.60
CA GLU A 112 -1.90 -10.00 11.54
C GLU A 112 -1.27 -8.75 10.90
N THR A 113 -1.52 -7.58 11.49
CA THR A 113 -0.88 -6.33 11.05
C THR A 113 0.62 -6.40 11.34
N ASN A 114 1.42 -6.36 10.29
CA ASN A 114 2.88 -6.45 10.37
C ASN A 114 3.61 -5.14 10.02
N TRP A 115 2.89 -4.17 9.45
CA TRP A 115 3.47 -2.87 9.13
C TRP A 115 2.42 -1.76 9.23
N VAL A 116 2.77 -0.69 9.93
CA VAL A 116 2.00 0.56 9.99
C VAL A 116 2.87 1.73 9.54
N MET A 117 2.33 2.59 8.69
CA MET A 117 2.90 3.90 8.36
C MET A 117 1.88 4.99 8.72
N THR A 118 2.34 6.05 9.40
CA THR A 118 1.55 7.25 9.68
C THR A 118 2.27 8.43 9.05
N PHE A 119 1.55 9.21 8.27
CA PHE A 119 2.14 10.28 7.46
C PHE A 119 1.73 11.65 7.99
N THR A 120 2.60 12.63 7.76
CA THR A 120 2.32 14.06 7.90
C THR A 120 2.84 14.75 6.65
N ARG A 121 2.24 15.87 6.24
CA ARG A 121 2.79 16.66 5.13
C ARG A 121 4.21 17.11 5.46
N ALA A 122 5.10 17.04 4.48
CA ALA A 122 6.38 17.73 4.55
C ALA A 122 6.11 19.24 4.62
N SER A 123 6.78 19.91 5.55
CA SER A 123 6.78 21.37 5.70
C SER A 123 7.65 22.04 4.65
#